data_AF-A0ABD0JN96-F1
#
_entry.id   AF-A0ABD0JN96-F1
#
_cell.length_a   1.000
_cell.length_b   1.000
_cell.length_c   1.000
_cell.angle_alpha   90.00
_cell.angle_beta   90.00
_cell.angle_gamma   90.00
#
_symmetry.space_group_name_H-M   'P 1'
#
loop_
_entity.id
_entity.type
_entity.pdbx_description
1 polymer ?
#
loop_
_entity_poly.entity_id
_entity_poly.type
_entity_poly.pdbx_seq_one_letter_code
_entity_poly.pdbx_strand_id
1 'polypeptide(L)'
;MAHSKFLRVCRKLAGVIMRHSSQLLSLRPVLRGLSVLKSAGVDPSSVFGSASSFEEDSDISIMRDVAARTYAFMNRMPYRSCLSRFQTLQRMWTIFQVRGYLSVNITFPLTRQQAEVTTLTQFQKLLKAAYRDSGDRKVTKLQRHSALVDTFCRLPRPLLKQLQVYLKDDCELFGYECDVDFRFNASVPARSPYFFS
;
A
#
# COMPACT_ATOMS: atom_id res chain seq x y z
N MET A 1 -12.24 -30.46 -5.28
CA MET A 1 -13.03 -29.20 -5.20
C MET A 1 -12.53 -28.15 -4.18
N ALA A 2 -11.84 -28.51 -3.09
CA ALA A 2 -11.35 -27.55 -2.08
C ALA A 2 -10.25 -26.58 -2.56
N HIS A 3 -9.37 -27.04 -3.47
CA HIS A 3 -8.22 -26.28 -3.97
C HIS A 3 -8.59 -25.02 -4.79
N SER A 4 -9.70 -25.07 -5.56
CA SER A 4 -10.15 -23.92 -6.38
C SER A 4 -10.88 -22.84 -5.56
N LYS A 5 -11.51 -23.22 -4.44
CA LYS A 5 -12.07 -22.26 -3.46
C LYS A 5 -10.93 -21.56 -2.70
N PHE A 6 -9.88 -22.31 -2.34
CA PHE A 6 -8.69 -21.80 -1.66
C PHE A 6 -7.94 -20.73 -2.48
N LEU A 7 -7.64 -21.01 -3.76
CA LEU A 7 -7.00 -20.04 -4.66
C LEU A 7 -7.85 -18.77 -4.89
N ARG A 8 -9.18 -18.91 -4.91
CA ARG A 8 -10.11 -17.76 -5.02
C ARG A 8 -10.05 -16.86 -3.79
N VAL A 9 -9.89 -17.43 -2.59
CA VAL A 9 -9.78 -16.68 -1.33
C VAL A 9 -8.44 -15.96 -1.24
N CYS A 10 -7.32 -16.62 -1.54
CA CYS A 10 -6.02 -15.96 -1.53
C CYS A 10 -5.92 -14.84 -2.62
N ARG A 11 -6.55 -15.02 -3.81
CA ARG A 11 -6.67 -13.96 -4.85
C ARG A 11 -7.56 -12.80 -4.43
N LYS A 12 -8.68 -13.05 -3.74
CA LYS A 12 -9.55 -11.98 -3.22
C LYS A 12 -8.81 -11.10 -2.22
N LEU A 13 -7.92 -11.64 -1.40
CA LEU A 13 -7.11 -10.82 -0.49
C LEU A 13 -6.13 -9.91 -1.23
N ALA A 14 -5.39 -10.44 -2.21
CA ALA A 14 -4.53 -9.62 -3.06
C ALA A 14 -5.36 -8.51 -3.75
N GLY A 15 -6.59 -8.83 -4.17
CA GLY A 15 -7.55 -7.87 -4.69
C GLY A 15 -8.03 -6.82 -3.68
N VAL A 16 -8.32 -7.17 -2.42
CA VAL A 16 -8.73 -6.21 -1.37
C VAL A 16 -7.60 -5.23 -1.04
N ILE A 17 -6.37 -5.72 -1.09
CA ILE A 17 -5.16 -4.91 -0.92
C ILE A 17 -4.95 -3.94 -2.11
N MET A 18 -5.24 -4.39 -3.34
CA MET A 18 -4.95 -3.65 -4.58
C MET A 18 -6.11 -2.80 -5.14
N ARG A 19 -7.37 -3.05 -4.77
CA ARG A 19 -8.56 -2.37 -5.32
C ARG A 19 -8.71 -0.89 -4.94
N HIS A 20 -7.87 -0.35 -4.07
CA HIS A 20 -7.84 1.08 -3.75
C HIS A 20 -7.00 1.92 -4.74
N SER A 21 -6.60 1.35 -5.88
CA SER A 21 -5.81 2.05 -6.91
C SER A 21 -6.64 2.93 -7.86
N SER A 22 -7.97 3.00 -7.72
CA SER A 22 -8.85 3.60 -8.74
C SER A 22 -9.83 4.68 -8.22
N GLN A 23 -9.72 5.14 -6.97
CA GLN A 23 -10.62 6.19 -6.44
C GLN A 23 -9.84 7.35 -5.79
N LEU A 24 -9.02 8.05 -6.58
CA LEU A 24 -8.49 9.37 -6.21
C LEU A 24 -8.53 10.33 -7.39
N LEU A 25 -9.71 10.48 -8.00
CA LEU A 25 -10.02 11.59 -8.90
C LEU A 25 -11.38 12.19 -8.52
N SER A 26 -11.40 13.01 -7.45
CA SER A 26 -12.37 14.10 -7.28
C SER A 26 -11.97 15.01 -6.13
N LEU A 27 -10.98 15.88 -6.35
CA LEU A 27 -10.73 17.05 -5.48
C LEU A 27 -11.51 18.30 -5.94
N ARG A 28 -12.47 18.16 -6.86
CA ARG A 28 -13.24 19.28 -7.41
C ARG A 28 -14.26 19.93 -6.45
N PRO A 29 -14.83 19.27 -5.43
CA PRO A 29 -15.77 19.94 -4.52
C PRO A 29 -15.11 20.91 -3.52
N VAL A 30 -13.85 20.67 -3.14
CA VAL A 30 -13.17 21.37 -2.02
C VAL A 30 -12.80 22.81 -2.37
N LEU A 31 -12.47 23.07 -3.63
CA LEU A 31 -12.11 24.43 -4.09
C LEU A 31 -13.29 25.41 -4.03
N ARG A 32 -14.55 24.94 -4.12
CA ARG A 32 -15.74 25.80 -4.02
C ARG A 32 -16.07 26.23 -2.59
N GLY A 33 -15.81 25.37 -1.61
CA GLY A 33 -16.05 25.70 -0.19
C GLY A 33 -15.08 26.76 0.34
N LEU A 34 -13.81 26.69 -0.06
CA LEU A 34 -12.76 27.62 0.35
C LEU A 34 -13.02 29.05 -0.13
N SER A 35 -13.59 29.24 -1.33
CA SER A 35 -13.95 30.56 -1.84
C SER A 35 -15.10 31.21 -1.07
N VAL A 36 -16.08 30.43 -0.60
CA VAL A 36 -17.25 30.97 0.12
C VAL A 36 -16.85 31.47 1.51
N LEU A 37 -16.00 30.72 2.21
CA LEU A 37 -15.53 31.09 3.56
C LEU A 37 -14.64 32.32 3.55
N LYS A 38 -13.78 32.42 2.53
CA LYS A 38 -12.91 33.60 2.33
C LYS A 38 -13.74 34.86 2.02
N SER A 39 -14.82 34.73 1.26
CA SER A 39 -15.77 35.82 1.01
C SER A 39 -16.60 36.21 2.25
N ALA A 40 -16.73 35.31 3.24
CA ALA A 40 -17.43 35.56 4.50
C ALA A 40 -16.52 36.13 5.60
N GLY A 41 -15.26 36.46 5.30
CA GLY A 41 -14.29 36.97 6.28
C GLY A 41 -13.82 35.93 7.31
N VAL A 42 -14.15 34.65 7.09
CA VAL A 42 -13.72 33.54 7.95
C VAL A 42 -12.40 33.01 7.38
N ASP A 43 -11.35 33.02 8.20
CA ASP A 43 -10.09 32.36 7.86
C ASP A 43 -10.33 30.85 7.78
N PRO A 44 -10.24 30.22 6.58
CA PRO A 44 -10.48 28.79 6.43
C PRO A 44 -9.52 27.94 7.25
N SER A 45 -8.32 28.46 7.57
CA SER A 45 -7.34 27.76 8.40
C SER A 45 -7.78 27.64 9.87
N SER A 46 -8.63 28.56 10.35
CA SER A 46 -9.19 28.52 11.71
C SER A 46 -10.32 27.49 11.86
N VAL A 47 -11.00 27.13 10.76
CA VAL A 47 -12.14 26.20 10.75
C VAL A 47 -11.73 24.80 10.30
N PHE A 48 -10.82 24.67 9.33
CA PHE A 48 -10.43 23.40 8.72
C PHE A 48 -9.01 22.94 9.09
N GLY A 49 -8.29 23.72 9.90
CA GLY A 49 -6.86 23.53 10.13
C GLY A 49 -6.02 23.91 8.91
N SER A 50 -4.71 23.69 8.97
CA SER A 50 -3.86 23.85 7.81
C SER A 50 -4.15 22.74 6.79
N ALA A 51 -3.90 23.01 5.50
CA ALA A 51 -4.01 21.96 4.48
C ALA A 51 -3.16 20.72 4.83
N SER A 52 -2.04 20.90 5.54
CA SER A 52 -1.19 19.80 6.01
C SER A 52 -1.85 18.94 7.09
N SER A 53 -2.62 19.51 8.03
CA SER A 53 -3.30 18.73 9.07
C SER A 53 -4.44 17.88 8.50
N PHE A 54 -5.18 18.43 7.53
CA PHE A 54 -6.25 17.69 6.85
C PHE A 54 -5.70 16.49 6.06
N GLU A 55 -4.58 16.68 5.36
CA GLU A 55 -3.93 15.60 4.60
C GLU A 55 -3.37 14.50 5.52
N GLU A 56 -2.78 14.86 6.67
CA GLU A 56 -2.32 13.89 7.67
C GLU A 56 -3.49 13.06 8.22
N ASP A 57 -4.58 13.72 8.61
CA ASP A 57 -5.76 13.03 9.12
C ASP A 57 -6.39 12.11 8.06
N SER A 58 -6.38 12.54 6.79
CA SER A 58 -6.84 11.72 5.67
C SER A 58 -5.97 10.47 5.48
N ASP A 59 -4.64 10.63 5.42
CA ASP A 59 -3.70 9.52 5.24
C ASP A 59 -3.79 8.51 6.40
N ILE A 60 -3.82 9.00 7.65
CA ILE A 60 -3.97 8.16 8.85
C ILE A 60 -5.31 7.42 8.83
N SER A 61 -6.40 8.09 8.42
CA SER A 61 -7.72 7.49 8.28
C SER A 61 -7.72 6.35 7.25
N ILE A 62 -7.11 6.57 6.08
CA ILE A 62 -6.95 5.55 5.04
C ILE A 62 -6.15 4.35 5.56
N MET A 63 -5.03 4.60 6.24
CA MET A 63 -4.20 3.53 6.81
C MET A 63 -4.98 2.71 7.84
N ARG A 64 -5.76 3.37 8.71
CA ARG A 64 -6.62 2.71 9.70
C ARG A 64 -7.70 1.85 9.07
N ASP A 65 -8.36 2.33 8.03
CA ASP A 65 -9.41 1.62 7.31
C ASP A 65 -8.84 0.39 6.57
N VAL A 66 -7.71 0.53 5.89
CA VAL A 66 -6.98 -0.60 5.29
C VAL A 66 -6.60 -1.63 6.35
N ALA A 67 -6.08 -1.20 7.50
CA ALA A 67 -5.75 -2.10 8.60
C ALA A 67 -7.00 -2.82 9.15
N ALA A 68 -8.09 -2.10 9.39
CA ALA A 68 -9.33 -2.68 9.91
C ALA A 68 -9.90 -3.75 8.97
N ARG A 69 -9.98 -3.47 7.67
CA ARG A 69 -10.43 -4.46 6.66
C ARG A 69 -9.51 -5.67 6.60
N THR A 70 -8.20 -5.46 6.67
CA THR A 70 -7.22 -6.54 6.65
C THR A 70 -7.37 -7.43 7.88
N TYR A 71 -7.51 -6.86 9.07
CA TYR A 71 -7.77 -7.61 10.31
C TYR A 71 -9.10 -8.36 10.28
N ALA A 72 -10.17 -7.73 9.79
CA ALA A 72 -11.46 -8.39 9.61
C ALA A 72 -11.35 -9.60 8.68
N PHE A 73 -10.53 -9.50 7.61
CA PHE A 73 -10.27 -10.62 6.72
C PHE A 73 -9.38 -11.70 7.36
N MET A 74 -8.29 -11.31 8.02
CA MET A 74 -7.37 -12.25 8.70
C MET A 74 -8.07 -13.07 9.79
N ASN A 75 -9.04 -12.48 10.47
CA ASN A 75 -9.80 -13.13 11.55
C ASN A 75 -10.90 -14.07 11.02
N ARG A 76 -11.18 -14.08 9.71
CA ARG A 76 -12.11 -15.03 9.08
C ARG A 76 -11.35 -16.26 8.58
N MET A 77 -11.77 -17.46 8.98
CA MET A 77 -11.14 -18.73 8.57
C MET A 77 -11.60 -19.20 7.18
N PRO A 78 -10.74 -19.89 6.39
CA PRO A 78 -9.44 -20.46 6.76
C PRO A 78 -8.27 -19.68 6.11
N TYR A 79 -8.01 -18.44 6.52
CA TYR A 79 -6.90 -17.67 5.96
C TYR A 79 -5.52 -18.08 6.49
N ARG A 80 -5.47 -18.66 7.71
CA ARG A 80 -4.22 -19.13 8.34
C ARG A 80 -3.46 -20.19 7.51
N SER A 81 -4.10 -20.82 6.53
CA SER A 81 -3.45 -21.76 5.63
C SER A 81 -2.79 -21.12 4.40
N CYS A 82 -3.13 -19.87 4.01
CA CYS A 82 -2.43 -19.16 2.92
C CYS A 82 -1.22 -18.35 3.45
N LEU A 83 -1.39 -17.61 4.55
CA LEU A 83 -0.36 -16.74 5.13
C LEU A 83 -0.51 -16.65 6.66
N SER A 84 0.63 -16.56 7.35
CA SER A 84 0.68 -16.23 8.77
C SER A 84 0.28 -14.77 9.02
N ARG A 85 -0.17 -14.43 10.24
CA ARG A 85 -0.51 -13.03 10.57
C ARG A 85 0.71 -12.13 10.41
N PHE A 86 1.87 -12.62 10.82
CA PHE A 86 3.15 -11.94 10.60
C PHE A 86 3.36 -11.52 9.13
N GLN A 87 3.24 -12.45 8.19
CA GLN A 87 3.41 -12.15 6.76
C GLN A 87 2.38 -11.14 6.25
N THR A 88 1.14 -11.20 6.74
CA THR A 88 0.09 -10.26 6.33
C THR A 88 0.34 -8.86 6.86
N LEU A 89 0.72 -8.72 8.14
CA LEU A 89 1.06 -7.43 8.73
C LEU A 89 2.31 -6.81 8.08
N GLN A 90 3.33 -7.64 7.82
CA GLN A 90 4.54 -7.21 7.12
C GLN A 90 4.22 -6.72 5.70
N ARG A 91 3.39 -7.46 4.93
CA ARG A 91 2.95 -7.02 3.60
C ARG A 91 2.19 -5.69 3.67
N MET A 92 1.29 -5.55 4.63
CA MET A 92 0.54 -4.31 4.85
C MET A 92 1.46 -3.13 5.14
N TRP A 93 2.51 -3.32 5.95
CA TRP A 93 3.56 -2.33 6.16
C TRP A 93 4.22 -1.89 4.85
N THR A 94 4.64 -2.86 4.03
CA THR A 94 5.24 -2.59 2.72
C THR A 94 4.30 -1.85 1.78
N ILE A 95 3.00 -2.17 1.78
CA ILE A 95 2.01 -1.44 0.97
C ILE A 95 1.94 0.03 1.37
N PHE A 96 2.03 0.34 2.67
CA PHE A 96 2.06 1.72 3.13
C PHE A 96 3.36 2.44 2.75
N GLN A 97 4.49 1.74 2.72
CA GLN A 97 5.76 2.29 2.20
C GLN A 97 5.68 2.57 0.70
N VAL A 98 5.21 1.60 -0.09
CA VAL A 98 5.05 1.74 -1.55
C VAL A 98 4.05 2.85 -1.90
N ARG A 99 3.05 3.11 -1.05
CA ARG A 99 2.11 4.22 -1.24
C ARG A 99 2.66 5.58 -0.80
N GLY A 100 3.82 5.62 -0.15
CA GLY A 100 4.46 6.83 0.35
C GLY A 100 3.87 7.36 1.67
N TYR A 101 3.07 6.55 2.37
CA TYR A 101 2.58 6.89 3.72
C TYR A 101 3.66 6.66 4.78
N LEU A 102 4.49 5.64 4.58
CA LEU A 102 5.62 5.34 5.44
C LEU A 102 6.92 5.50 4.67
N SER A 103 7.96 5.97 5.33
CA SER A 103 9.31 5.98 4.77
C SER A 103 9.81 4.54 4.56
N VAL A 104 10.50 4.32 3.44
CA VAL A 104 11.14 3.03 3.13
C VAL A 104 12.23 2.65 4.14
N ASN A 105 12.76 3.63 4.86
CA ASN A 105 13.82 3.43 5.86
C ASN A 105 13.28 2.88 7.20
N ILE A 106 11.97 2.94 7.43
CA ILE A 106 11.39 2.44 8.68
C ILE A 106 11.06 0.96 8.52
N THR A 107 11.82 0.12 9.20
CA THR A 107 11.64 -1.34 9.18
C THR A 107 10.37 -1.77 9.91
N PHE A 108 9.83 -2.92 9.53
CA PHE A 108 8.67 -3.49 10.21
C PHE A 108 9.02 -3.80 11.68
N PRO A 109 8.28 -3.26 12.67
CA PRO A 109 8.74 -3.25 14.07
C PRO A 109 8.33 -4.49 14.88
N LEU A 110 7.63 -5.46 14.29
CA LEU A 110 7.11 -6.62 15.02
C LEU A 110 7.90 -7.87 14.65
N THR A 111 8.25 -8.66 15.66
CA THR A 111 8.71 -10.04 15.46
C THR A 111 7.53 -10.95 15.09
N ARG A 112 7.84 -12.17 14.62
CA ARG A 112 6.81 -13.18 14.30
C ARG A 112 5.87 -13.46 15.47
N GLN A 113 6.42 -13.61 16.67
CA GLN A 113 5.64 -13.92 17.88
C GLN A 113 4.75 -12.74 18.29
N GLN A 114 5.29 -11.52 18.28
CA GLN A 114 4.51 -10.31 18.58
C GLN A 114 3.37 -10.10 17.57
N ALA A 115 3.62 -10.35 16.28
CA ALA A 115 2.62 -10.17 15.23
C ALA A 115 1.39 -11.09 15.38
N GLU A 116 1.55 -12.29 15.96
CA GLU A 116 0.44 -13.21 16.17
C GLU A 116 -0.53 -12.71 17.25
N VAL A 117 -0.01 -12.05 18.29
CA VAL A 117 -0.81 -11.51 19.41
C VAL A 117 -1.18 -10.03 19.24
N THR A 118 -0.61 -9.34 18.24
CA THR A 118 -0.88 -7.93 18.00
C THR A 118 -2.35 -7.71 17.62
N THR A 119 -3.01 -6.84 18.38
CA THR A 119 -4.38 -6.40 18.12
C THR A 119 -4.42 -5.30 17.06
N LEU A 120 -5.59 -5.10 16.43
CA LEU A 120 -5.79 -4.01 15.45
C LEU A 120 -5.40 -2.65 16.05
N THR A 121 -5.83 -2.37 17.28
CA THR A 121 -5.57 -1.10 17.95
C THR A 121 -4.07 -0.89 18.22
N GLN A 122 -3.35 -1.94 18.64
CA GLN A 122 -1.90 -1.89 18.81
C GLN A 122 -1.20 -1.63 17.47
N PHE A 123 -1.61 -2.33 16.41
CA PHE A 123 -1.03 -2.14 15.09
C PHE A 123 -1.30 -0.73 14.54
N GLN A 124 -2.50 -0.19 14.71
CA GLN A 124 -2.83 1.18 14.30
C GLN A 124 -2.01 2.23 15.06
N LYS A 125 -1.66 1.97 16.34
CA LYS A 125 -0.73 2.84 17.09
C LYS A 125 0.66 2.82 16.48
N LEU A 126 1.17 1.64 16.11
CA LEU A 126 2.47 1.50 15.44
C LEU A 126 2.50 2.22 14.09
N LEU A 127 1.44 2.08 13.29
CA LEU A 127 1.30 2.81 12.03
C LEU A 127 1.33 4.32 12.22
N LYS A 128 0.62 4.83 13.23
CA LYS A 128 0.59 6.27 13.53
C LYS A 128 1.96 6.78 13.98
N ALA A 129 2.68 6.01 14.80
CA ALA A 129 4.03 6.36 15.22
C ALA A 129 4.98 6.41 14.02
N ALA A 130 5.01 5.34 13.21
CA ALA A 130 5.86 5.30 12.03
C ALA A 130 5.51 6.36 10.97
N TYR A 131 4.24 6.74 10.83
CA TYR A 131 3.84 7.84 9.96
C TYR A 131 4.49 9.16 10.40
N ARG A 132 4.52 9.45 11.71
CA ARG A 132 5.18 10.64 12.27
C ARG A 132 6.69 10.59 12.07
N ASP A 133 7.29 9.42 12.26
CA ASP A 133 8.73 9.21 12.11
C ASP A 133 9.19 9.23 10.63
N SER A 134 8.25 9.20 9.68
CA SER A 134 8.56 9.17 8.25
C SER A 134 9.06 10.50 7.68
N GLY A 135 8.96 11.59 8.44
CA GLY A 135 9.50 12.90 8.06
C GLY A 135 8.70 13.61 6.96
N ASP A 136 9.38 14.33 6.07
CA ASP A 136 8.73 15.14 5.03
C ASP A 136 7.98 14.26 4.00
N ARG A 137 6.67 14.48 3.93
CA ARG A 137 5.74 13.81 3.02
C ARG A 137 6.10 14.00 1.55
N LYS A 138 6.71 15.12 1.17
CA LYS A 138 7.18 15.32 -0.22
C LYS A 138 8.27 14.30 -0.56
N VAL A 139 9.17 14.04 0.39
CA VAL A 139 10.24 13.07 0.24
C VAL A 139 9.69 11.65 0.17
N THR A 140 8.75 11.26 1.04
CA THR A 140 8.16 9.92 0.99
C THR A 140 7.30 9.69 -0.25
N LYS A 141 6.61 10.72 -0.77
CA LYS A 141 5.90 10.63 -2.06
C LYS A 141 6.84 10.48 -3.24
N LEU A 142 8.02 11.10 -3.22
CA LEU A 142 9.04 10.91 -4.27
C LEU A 142 9.65 9.50 -4.21
N GLN A 143 9.77 8.92 -3.01
CA GLN A 143 10.22 7.53 -2.81
C GLN A 143 9.23 6.48 -3.35
N ARG A 144 7.96 6.84 -3.58
CA ARG A 144 6.93 5.92 -4.11
C ARG A 144 7.35 5.24 -5.40
N HIS A 145 7.91 6.01 -6.34
CA HIS A 145 8.32 5.47 -7.63
C HIS A 145 9.43 4.43 -7.46
N SER A 146 10.47 4.78 -6.69
CA SER A 146 11.60 3.87 -6.40
C SER A 146 11.14 2.64 -5.63
N ALA A 147 10.28 2.79 -4.63
CA ALA A 147 9.73 1.67 -3.85
C ALA A 147 8.90 0.72 -4.72
N LEU A 148 8.14 1.25 -5.68
CA LEU A 148 7.35 0.46 -6.61
C LEU A 148 8.27 -0.31 -7.56
N VAL A 149 9.24 0.36 -8.19
CA VAL A 149 10.24 -0.27 -9.06
C VAL A 149 10.97 -1.39 -8.31
N ASP A 150 11.49 -1.10 -7.12
CA ASP A 150 12.18 -2.08 -6.27
C ASP A 150 11.30 -3.29 -5.96
N THR A 151 10.01 -3.07 -5.69
CA THR A 151 9.07 -4.17 -5.40
C THR A 151 8.88 -5.07 -6.62
N PHE A 152 8.74 -4.49 -7.82
CA PHE A 152 8.61 -5.26 -9.06
C PHE A 152 9.90 -5.99 -9.44
N CYS A 153 11.06 -5.37 -9.23
CA CYS A 153 12.37 -5.99 -9.47
C CYS A 153 12.60 -7.25 -8.63
N ARG A 154 11.95 -7.35 -7.46
CA ARG A 154 12.05 -8.51 -6.55
C ARG A 154 11.12 -9.66 -6.90
N LEU A 155 10.17 -9.47 -7.82
CA LEU A 155 9.26 -10.55 -8.21
C LEU A 155 10.01 -11.64 -8.98
N PRO A 156 9.66 -12.93 -8.77
CA PRO A 156 10.26 -14.01 -9.54
C PRO A 156 10.09 -13.78 -11.05
N ARG A 157 11.16 -13.97 -11.83
CA ARG A 157 11.11 -13.85 -13.30
C ARG A 157 9.98 -14.65 -13.96
N PRO A 158 9.68 -15.91 -13.57
CA PRO A 158 8.54 -16.63 -14.12
C PRO A 158 7.19 -15.92 -13.91
N LEU A 159 7.02 -15.24 -12.77
CA LEU A 159 5.80 -14.49 -12.48
C LEU A 159 5.71 -13.21 -13.33
N LEU A 160 6.83 -12.51 -13.52
CA LEU A 160 6.88 -11.34 -14.39
C LEU A 160 6.56 -11.72 -15.84
N LYS A 161 7.11 -12.83 -16.34
CA LYS A 161 6.79 -13.36 -17.68
C LYS A 161 5.32 -13.76 -17.82
N GLN A 162 4.68 -14.28 -16.77
CA GLN A 162 3.23 -14.50 -16.78
C GLN A 162 2.46 -13.17 -16.87
N LEU A 163 2.88 -12.14 -16.12
CA LEU A 163 2.26 -10.82 -16.17
C LEU A 163 2.39 -10.18 -17.56
N GLN A 164 3.53 -10.34 -18.24
CA GLN A 164 3.72 -9.89 -19.63
C GLN A 164 2.64 -10.46 -20.56
N VAL A 165 2.28 -11.74 -20.42
CA VAL A 165 1.22 -12.35 -21.23
C VAL A 165 -0.13 -11.70 -20.94
N TYR A 166 -0.46 -11.45 -19.67
CA TYR A 166 -1.74 -10.85 -19.29
C TYR A 166 -1.87 -9.38 -19.67
N LEU A 167 -0.75 -8.64 -19.70
CA LEU A 167 -0.71 -7.21 -20.00
C LEU A 167 -0.41 -6.92 -21.46
N LYS A 168 -0.27 -7.94 -22.31
CA LYS A 168 0.14 -7.79 -23.70
C LYS A 168 -0.77 -6.83 -24.47
N ASP A 169 -2.09 -7.03 -24.38
CA ASP A 169 -3.07 -6.21 -25.09
C ASP A 169 -3.02 -4.74 -24.63
N ASP A 170 -2.89 -4.52 -23.31
CA ASP A 170 -2.73 -3.18 -22.74
C ASP A 170 -1.40 -2.55 -23.20
N CYS A 171 -0.30 -3.30 -23.21
CA CYS A 171 0.99 -2.81 -23.70
C CYS A 171 0.92 -2.37 -25.16
N GLU A 172 0.31 -3.18 -26.03
CA GLU A 172 0.16 -2.87 -27.45
C GLU A 172 -0.74 -1.65 -27.64
N LEU A 173 -1.86 -1.59 -26.93
CA LEU A 173 -2.83 -0.49 -27.02
C LEU A 173 -2.24 0.86 -26.60
N PHE A 174 -1.39 0.87 -25.57
CA PHE A 174 -0.80 2.10 -25.03
C PHE A 174 0.66 2.34 -25.47
N GLY A 175 1.22 1.48 -26.33
CA GLY A 175 2.59 1.59 -26.83
C GLY A 175 3.66 1.40 -25.75
N TYR A 176 3.38 0.60 -24.72
CA TYR A 176 4.36 0.27 -23.68
C TYR A 176 5.29 -0.85 -24.11
N GLU A 177 6.56 -0.74 -23.71
CA GLU A 177 7.48 -1.88 -23.77
C GLU A 177 7.00 -2.99 -22.84
N CYS A 178 6.80 -4.18 -23.40
CA CYS A 178 6.18 -5.30 -22.69
C CYS A 178 7.20 -6.43 -22.43
N ASP A 179 8.38 -6.40 -23.06
CA ASP A 179 9.39 -7.39 -22.77
C ASP A 179 9.98 -7.21 -21.36
N VAL A 180 9.70 -8.19 -20.51
CA VAL A 180 10.22 -8.26 -19.14
C VAL A 180 11.74 -8.34 -19.11
N ASP A 181 12.38 -8.98 -20.09
CA ASP A 181 13.84 -9.12 -20.07
C ASP A 181 14.52 -7.81 -20.44
N PHE A 182 13.94 -7.05 -21.37
CA PHE A 182 14.33 -5.68 -21.65
C PHE A 182 14.13 -4.76 -20.43
N ARG A 183 12.95 -4.80 -19.79
CA ARG A 183 12.61 -3.88 -18.68
C ARG A 183 13.31 -4.21 -17.38
N PHE A 184 13.58 -5.48 -17.14
CA PHE A 184 14.23 -5.97 -15.94
C PHE A 184 15.46 -6.76 -16.38
N ASN A 185 16.56 -6.05 -16.68
CA ASN A 185 17.82 -6.69 -17.03
C ASN A 185 18.33 -7.57 -15.86
N ALA A 186 18.87 -8.75 -16.18
CA ALA A 186 19.29 -9.79 -15.24
C ALA A 186 20.51 -9.41 -14.36
N SER A 187 21.15 -8.28 -14.63
CA SER A 187 22.28 -7.74 -13.84
C SER A 187 21.88 -7.24 -12.45
N VAL A 188 20.57 -7.13 -12.15
CA VAL A 188 20.06 -6.84 -10.80
C VAL A 188 19.63 -8.15 -10.15
N PRO A 189 20.42 -8.74 -9.22
CA PRO A 189 20.08 -10.02 -8.63
C PRO A 189 18.75 -9.91 -7.88
N ALA A 190 17.84 -10.84 -8.19
CA ALA A 190 16.65 -11.08 -7.38
C ALA A 190 17.11 -11.57 -5.99
N ARG A 191 17.34 -10.63 -5.07
CA ARG A 191 17.57 -10.96 -3.66
C ARG A 191 16.33 -11.71 -3.16
N SER A 192 16.56 -12.87 -2.58
CA SER A 192 15.57 -13.89 -2.17
C SER A 192 14.20 -13.32 -1.73
N PRO A 193 13.07 -13.95 -2.14
CA PRO A 193 11.72 -13.54 -1.72
C PRO A 193 11.46 -13.67 -0.21
N TYR A 194 12.42 -14.18 0.57
CA TYR A 194 12.32 -14.41 2.01
C TYR A 194 13.38 -13.69 2.85
N PHE A 195 14.04 -12.65 2.33
CA PHE A 195 14.99 -11.86 3.12
C PHE A 195 14.46 -10.47 3.48
N PHE A 196 13.86 -10.40 4.66
CA PHE A 196 14.08 -9.33 5.63
C PHE A 196 14.20 -10.04 6.98
N SER A 197 15.44 -10.37 7.35
CA SER A 197 15.84 -10.83 8.69
C SER A 197 15.60 -9.73 9.72
#